data_AF-A0A529P6I4-F1
#
_entry.id   AF-A0A529P6I4-F1
#
_cell.length_a   1.000
_cell.length_b   1.000
_cell.length_c   1.000
_cell.angle_alpha   90.00
_cell.angle_beta   90.00
_cell.angle_gamma   90.00
#
_symmetry.space_group_name_H-M   'P 1'
#
loop_
_entity.id
_entity.type
_entity.pdbx_description
1 polymer ?
#
loop_
_entity_poly.entity_id
_entity_poly.type
_entity_poly.pdbx_seq_one_letter_code
_entity_poly.pdbx_strand_id
1 'polypeptide(L)'
;MLQGAWTKRDCFVEMDADREEFWSLPQLWAGMQLYRAGPEARAFLKLLATAMASEVRLTDMPNIHGIPNLPGFVEHRHDQSVLTILARQQGAAIFRSPSQEWHDPSASASEQPFGQTVFVHRRRNLPYFRWLYRRLRQKYTAGQGFL
;
A
#
# COMPACT_ATOMS: atom_id res chain seq x y z
N MET A 1 -1.19 -9.00 -2.58
CA MET A 1 -1.08 -8.42 -3.94
C MET A 1 0.39 -8.43 -4.32
N LEU A 2 0.76 -8.98 -5.49
CA LEU A 2 2.16 -9.00 -5.93
C LEU A 2 2.50 -7.74 -6.71
N GLN A 3 3.71 -7.21 -6.51
CA GLN A 3 4.22 -6.02 -7.17
C GLN A 3 4.03 -6.05 -8.70
N GLY A 4 4.38 -7.15 -9.39
CA GLY A 4 4.31 -7.22 -10.86
C GLY A 4 2.90 -7.05 -11.45
N ALA A 5 1.86 -7.41 -10.69
CA ALA A 5 0.47 -7.23 -11.13
C ALA A 5 -0.11 -5.86 -10.75
N TRP A 6 0.49 -5.16 -9.79
CA TRP A 6 -0.10 -3.97 -9.13
C TRP A 6 0.83 -2.75 -9.16
N THR A 7 1.85 -2.77 -10.03
CA THR A 7 2.84 -1.72 -10.19
C THR A 7 3.18 -1.56 -11.65
N LYS A 8 3.04 -0.31 -12.13
CA LYS A 8 3.40 0.07 -13.49
C LYS A 8 4.89 -0.16 -13.70
N ARG A 9 5.29 -0.70 -14.85
CA ARG A 9 6.68 -1.13 -15.06
C ARG A 9 7.68 0.02 -15.03
N ASP A 10 7.28 1.19 -15.51
CA ASP A 10 8.08 2.41 -15.40
C ASP A 10 8.43 2.78 -13.95
N CYS A 11 7.58 2.43 -12.98
CA CYS A 11 7.91 2.62 -11.57
C CYS A 11 9.09 1.73 -11.14
N PHE A 12 9.19 0.50 -11.65
CA PHE A 12 10.36 -0.34 -11.41
C PHE A 12 11.60 0.22 -12.10
N VAL A 13 11.45 0.72 -13.34
CA VAL A 13 12.57 1.29 -14.12
C VAL A 13 13.14 2.54 -13.43
N GLU A 14 12.30 3.52 -13.07
CA GLU A 14 12.76 4.75 -12.39
C GLU A 14 13.39 4.48 -11.01
N MET A 15 13.07 3.36 -10.38
CA MET A 15 13.60 2.97 -9.08
C MET A 15 14.75 1.96 -9.18
N ASP A 16 15.26 1.64 -10.37
CA ASP A 16 16.31 0.63 -10.57
C ASP A 16 15.95 -0.74 -9.95
N ALA A 17 14.71 -1.16 -10.21
CA ALA A 17 14.05 -2.29 -9.60
C ALA A 17 13.35 -3.22 -10.61
N ASP A 18 13.59 -3.09 -11.93
CA ASP A 18 12.95 -3.93 -12.95
C ASP A 18 13.57 -5.33 -13.06
N ARG A 19 13.37 -6.15 -12.01
CA ARG A 19 13.80 -7.55 -11.95
C ARG A 19 12.85 -8.41 -11.11
N GLU A 20 12.89 -9.72 -11.35
CA GLU A 20 11.99 -10.72 -10.75
C GLU A 20 11.89 -10.61 -9.22
N GLU A 21 13.02 -10.38 -8.55
CA GLU A 21 13.11 -10.16 -7.10
C GLU A 21 12.09 -9.12 -6.59
N PHE A 22 11.86 -8.04 -7.33
CA PHE A 22 10.89 -7.01 -6.97
C PHE A 22 9.49 -7.31 -7.47
N TRP A 23 9.36 -7.90 -8.66
CA TRP A 23 8.05 -8.23 -9.23
C TRP A 23 7.28 -9.21 -8.35
N SER A 24 7.97 -10.16 -7.71
CA SER A 24 7.38 -11.16 -6.83
C SER A 24 7.13 -10.67 -5.40
N LEU A 25 7.49 -9.43 -5.04
CA LEU A 25 7.27 -8.96 -3.67
C LEU A 25 5.77 -8.80 -3.38
N PRO A 26 5.30 -9.25 -2.20
CA PRO A 26 4.01 -8.83 -1.71
C PRO A 26 4.06 -7.32 -1.42
N GLN A 27 3.06 -6.58 -1.89
CA GLN A 27 2.95 -5.15 -1.57
C GLN A 27 2.75 -4.95 -0.06
N LEU A 28 3.48 -3.97 0.46
CA LEU A 28 3.21 -3.38 1.78
C LEU A 28 1.91 -2.59 1.72
N TRP A 29 1.36 -2.23 2.87
CA TRP A 29 0.19 -1.36 2.92
C TRP A 29 0.64 0.07 3.24
N ALA A 30 0.42 1.01 2.32
CA ALA A 30 0.85 2.40 2.48
C ALA A 30 -0.14 3.28 3.25
N GLY A 31 -1.39 2.82 3.44
CA GLY A 31 -2.46 3.61 4.06
C GLY A 31 -2.23 3.96 5.54
N MET A 32 -1.37 3.21 6.23
CA MET A 32 -0.94 3.54 7.59
C MET A 32 0.47 3.03 7.83
N GLN A 33 1.36 3.94 8.23
CA GLN A 33 2.79 3.66 8.41
C GLN A 33 3.22 4.15 9.79
N LEU A 34 3.94 3.32 10.54
CA LEU A 34 4.46 3.64 11.86
C LEU A 34 5.98 3.54 11.84
N TYR A 35 6.63 4.57 12.37
CA TYR A 35 8.09 4.66 12.40
C TYR A 35 8.54 5.00 13.82
N ARG A 36 9.56 4.30 14.32
CA ARG A 36 10.25 4.70 15.54
C ARG A 36 10.99 6.00 15.27
N ALA A 37 10.70 7.04 16.03
CA ALA A 37 11.37 8.34 15.87
C ALA A 37 12.88 8.18 16.07
N GLY A 38 13.66 8.57 15.07
CA GLY A 38 15.12 8.40 15.07
C GLY A 38 15.74 8.83 13.75
N PRO A 39 17.09 8.87 13.67
CA PRO A 39 17.80 9.26 12.46
C PRO A 39 17.51 8.33 11.27
N GLU A 40 17.45 7.01 11.51
CA GLU A 40 17.15 6.01 10.48
C GLU A 40 15.78 6.23 9.83
N ALA A 41 14.73 6.37 10.64
CA ALA A 41 13.38 6.62 10.14
C ALA A 41 13.30 7.95 9.37
N ARG A 42 13.97 9.00 9.84
CA ARG A 42 14.01 10.30 9.14
C ARG A 42 14.75 10.20 7.81
N ALA A 43 15.83 9.42 7.74
CA ALA A 43 16.57 9.19 6.51
C ALA A 43 15.71 8.42 5.50
N PHE A 44 15.08 7.33 5.94
CA PHE A 44 14.15 6.55 5.10
C PHE A 44 12.99 7.40 4.59
N LEU A 45 12.34 8.18 5.45
CA LEU A 45 11.22 9.05 5.05
C LEU A 45 11.62 10.13 4.06
N LYS A 46 12.85 10.67 4.15
CA LYS A 46 13.38 11.59 3.14
C LYS A 46 13.53 10.90 1.78
N LEU A 47 14.11 9.70 1.75
CA LEU A 47 14.23 8.91 0.52
C LEU A 47 12.85 8.59 -0.06
N LEU A 48 11.89 8.22 0.79
CA LEU A 48 10.52 7.93 0.39
C LEU A 48 9.86 9.16 -0.23
N ALA A 49 9.97 10.32 0.43
CA ALA A 49 9.43 11.58 -0.09
C ALA A 49 10.06 11.97 -1.44
N THR A 50 11.38 11.84 -1.58
CA THR A 50 12.08 12.07 -2.85
C THR A 50 11.61 11.08 -3.93
N ALA A 51 11.42 9.81 -3.57
CA ALA A 51 10.94 8.81 -4.51
C ALA A 51 9.49 9.07 -4.97
N MET A 52 8.67 9.62 -4.09
CA MET A 52 7.28 9.99 -4.36
C MET A 52 7.14 11.29 -5.16
N ALA A 53 8.22 12.05 -5.39
CA ALA A 53 8.16 13.30 -6.13
C ALA A 53 8.04 13.12 -7.66
N SER A 54 8.18 11.90 -8.18
CA SER A 54 8.04 11.64 -9.62
C SER A 54 6.58 11.39 -10.01
N GLU A 55 6.13 12.12 -11.02
CA GLU A 55 4.81 11.96 -11.63
C GLU A 55 4.64 10.59 -12.28
N VAL A 56 5.71 10.03 -12.88
CA VAL A 56 5.71 8.69 -13.48
C VAL A 56 5.40 7.62 -12.43
N ARG A 57 5.92 7.80 -11.21
CA ARG A 57 5.74 6.86 -10.10
C ARG A 57 4.42 7.05 -9.35
N LEU A 58 3.88 8.26 -9.30
CA LEU A 58 2.69 8.58 -8.49
C LEU A 58 1.41 8.84 -9.28
N THR A 59 1.41 8.67 -10.59
CA THR A 59 0.19 8.81 -11.40
C THR A 59 -0.02 7.64 -12.35
N ASP A 60 -1.25 7.54 -12.85
CA ASP A 60 -1.67 6.62 -13.90
C ASP A 60 -1.26 7.09 -15.32
N MET A 61 -0.31 8.02 -15.44
CA MET A 61 0.20 8.40 -16.76
C MET A 61 0.76 7.19 -17.51
N PRO A 62 0.66 7.15 -18.86
CA PRO A 62 1.21 6.07 -19.65
C PRO A 62 2.70 5.85 -19.40
N ASN A 63 3.19 4.63 -19.69
CA ASN A 63 4.64 4.36 -19.69
C ASN A 63 5.33 5.26 -20.72
N ILE A 64 6.42 5.90 -20.31
CA ILE A 64 7.27 6.77 -21.11
C ILE A 64 8.59 6.11 -21.51
N HIS A 65 8.99 5.02 -20.85
CA HIS A 65 10.25 4.32 -21.15
C HIS A 65 10.16 3.35 -22.35
N GLY A 66 9.01 3.27 -23.01
CA GLY A 66 8.80 2.40 -24.17
C GLY A 66 8.75 0.90 -23.85
N ILE A 67 8.66 0.53 -22.57
CA ILE A 67 8.60 -0.86 -22.11
C ILE A 67 7.16 -1.18 -21.68
N PRO A 68 6.57 -2.30 -22.16
CA PRO A 68 5.23 -2.69 -21.74
C PRO A 68 5.22 -3.16 -20.28
N ASN A 69 4.07 -2.99 -19.62
CA ASN A 69 3.84 -3.56 -18.29
C ASN A 69 4.01 -5.09 -18.30
N LEU A 70 4.30 -5.65 -17.13
CA LEU A 70 4.52 -7.09 -16.98
C LEU A 70 3.24 -7.87 -17.30
N PRO A 71 3.36 -9.14 -17.75
CA PRO A 71 2.20 -10.01 -17.94
C PRO A 71 1.35 -10.10 -16.67
N GLY A 72 0.03 -9.91 -16.81
CA GLY A 72 -0.91 -9.93 -15.68
C GLY A 72 -0.99 -8.62 -14.89
N PHE A 73 -0.41 -7.52 -15.38
CA PHE A 73 -0.64 -6.18 -14.84
C PHE A 73 -2.14 -5.83 -14.82
N VAL A 74 -2.60 -5.31 -13.68
CA VAL A 74 -3.99 -4.94 -13.41
C VAL A 74 -4.12 -3.42 -13.36
N GLU A 75 -3.46 -2.78 -12.40
CA GLU A 75 -3.43 -1.33 -12.22
C GLU A 75 -2.23 -0.90 -11.37
N HIS A 76 -1.99 0.41 -11.25
CA HIS A 76 -0.88 0.95 -10.47
C HIS A 76 -1.30 1.32 -9.05
N ARG A 77 -0.53 0.90 -8.04
CA ARG A 77 -0.78 1.21 -6.62
C ARG A 77 0.07 2.35 -6.08
N HIS A 78 0.66 3.17 -6.95
CA HIS A 78 1.21 4.48 -6.61
C HIS A 78 2.22 4.44 -5.44
N ASP A 79 1.88 5.11 -4.34
CA ASP A 79 2.69 5.22 -3.13
C ASP A 79 2.98 3.86 -2.49
N GLN A 80 2.04 2.92 -2.58
CA GLN A 80 2.20 1.56 -2.10
C GLN A 80 3.26 0.78 -2.87
N SER A 81 3.32 1.00 -4.19
CA SER A 81 4.35 0.40 -5.06
C SER A 81 5.73 0.93 -4.68
N VAL A 82 5.88 2.26 -4.60
CA VAL A 82 7.13 2.94 -4.26
C VAL A 82 7.62 2.54 -2.86
N LEU A 83 6.74 2.52 -1.86
CA LEU A 83 7.06 2.15 -0.48
C LEU A 83 7.67 0.75 -0.39
N THR A 84 7.06 -0.22 -1.05
CA THR A 84 7.51 -1.62 -1.00
C THR A 84 8.88 -1.80 -1.68
N ILE A 85 9.08 -1.18 -2.84
CA ILE A 85 10.36 -1.25 -3.57
C ILE A 85 11.47 -0.63 -2.70
N LEU A 86 11.22 0.59 -2.20
CA LEU A 86 12.21 1.31 -1.39
C LEU A 86 12.50 0.58 -0.08
N ALA A 87 11.49 0.04 0.60
CA ALA A 87 11.67 -0.74 1.83
C ALA A 87 12.60 -1.95 1.59
N ARG A 88 12.41 -2.66 0.48
CA ARG A 88 13.27 -3.81 0.13
C ARG A 88 14.68 -3.38 -0.27
N GLN A 89 14.86 -2.27 -0.98
CA GLN A 89 16.18 -1.73 -1.32
C GLN A 89 16.97 -1.28 -0.09
N GLN A 90 16.31 -0.63 0.87
CA GLN A 90 16.94 -0.10 2.08
C GLN A 90 17.11 -1.16 3.18
N GLY A 91 16.66 -2.40 2.95
CA GLY A 91 16.66 -3.43 3.98
C GLY A 91 15.83 -3.05 5.21
N ALA A 92 14.76 -2.27 5.02
CA ALA A 92 13.93 -1.78 6.11
C ALA A 92 13.23 -2.95 6.81
N ALA A 93 13.12 -2.88 8.14
CA ALA A 93 12.31 -3.83 8.89
C ALA A 93 10.83 -3.64 8.54
N ILE A 94 10.20 -4.72 8.06
CA ILE A 94 8.81 -4.74 7.65
C ILE A 94 8.00 -5.48 8.71
N PHE A 95 6.94 -4.83 9.20
CA PHE A 95 6.00 -5.41 10.15
C PHE A 95 4.62 -5.50 9.51
N ARG A 96 3.73 -6.26 10.14
CA ARG A 96 2.34 -6.32 9.69
C ARG A 96 1.63 -4.99 9.89
N SER A 97 0.50 -4.85 9.19
CA SER A 97 -0.40 -3.71 9.39
C SER A 97 -0.68 -3.54 10.89
N PRO A 98 -0.50 -2.33 11.44
CA PRO A 98 -0.71 -2.10 12.87
C PRO A 98 -2.18 -2.02 13.27
N SER A 99 -3.11 -2.25 12.32
CA SER A 99 -4.55 -2.29 12.55
C SER A 99 -5.09 -3.68 12.87
N GLN A 100 -6.29 -3.74 13.46
CA GLN A 100 -7.05 -4.98 13.67
C GLN A 100 -7.48 -5.70 12.38
N GLU A 101 -7.36 -5.07 11.22
CA GLU A 101 -7.96 -5.58 9.99
C GLU A 101 -7.06 -6.60 9.27
N TRP A 102 -5.79 -6.73 9.67
CA TRP A 102 -4.84 -7.67 9.06
C TRP A 102 -4.32 -8.67 10.09
N HIS A 103 -5.17 -9.64 10.44
CA HIS A 103 -4.71 -10.85 11.11
C HIS A 103 -4.28 -11.85 10.04
N ASP A 104 -2.98 -12.05 9.87
CA ASP A 104 -2.50 -13.25 9.19
C ASP A 104 -2.30 -14.35 10.25
N PRO A 105 -3.19 -15.36 10.30
CA PRO A 105 -3.17 -16.38 11.35
C PRO A 105 -1.90 -17.24 11.38
N SER A 106 -1.01 -17.10 10.39
CA SER A 106 0.22 -17.89 10.27
C SER A 106 1.49 -17.27 10.85
N ALA A 107 1.50 -16.00 11.32
CA ALA A 107 2.72 -15.50 12.00
C ALA A 107 2.73 -15.92 13.45
N SER A 108 3.89 -16.40 13.86
CA SER A 108 4.24 -16.57 15.25
C SER A 108 4.28 -15.21 15.96
N ALA A 109 3.78 -15.15 17.20
CA ALA A 109 3.82 -13.97 18.05
C ALA A 109 5.26 -13.50 18.36
N SER A 110 6.27 -14.34 18.10
CA SER A 110 7.70 -14.05 18.31
C SER A 110 8.34 -13.14 17.25
N GLU A 111 7.70 -12.94 16.10
CA GLU A 111 8.25 -12.11 15.01
C GLU A 111 7.89 -10.62 15.14
N GLN A 112 7.08 -10.25 16.14
CA GLN A 112 6.59 -8.88 16.29
C GLN A 112 6.85 -8.34 17.70
N PRO A 113 7.82 -7.41 17.85
CA PRO A 113 8.02 -6.72 19.13
C PRO A 113 6.86 -5.77 19.48
N PHE A 114 5.93 -5.52 18.54
CA PHE A 114 4.81 -4.61 18.72
C PHE A 114 3.49 -5.36 18.51
N GLY A 115 2.63 -5.35 19.52
CA GLY A 115 1.25 -5.86 19.39
C GLY A 115 0.37 -4.94 18.54
N GLN A 116 -0.93 -5.23 18.50
CA GLN A 116 -1.89 -4.36 17.83
C GLN A 116 -1.83 -2.95 18.44
N THR A 117 -1.39 -1.98 17.64
CA THR A 117 -1.12 -0.61 18.11
C THR A 117 -2.23 0.37 17.72
N VAL A 118 -2.92 0.12 16.59
CA VAL A 118 -3.95 1.02 16.08
C VAL A 118 -5.31 0.32 16.06
N PHE A 119 -6.32 1.03 16.59
CA PHE A 119 -7.72 0.62 16.55
C PHE A 119 -8.50 1.53 15.60
N VAL A 120 -8.83 1.01 14.42
CA VAL A 120 -9.62 1.77 13.43
C VAL A 120 -11.06 1.92 13.94
N HIS A 121 -11.43 3.14 14.35
CA HIS A 121 -12.71 3.46 14.98
C HIS A 121 -13.93 3.37 14.04
N ARG A 122 -13.72 3.32 12.71
CA ARG A 122 -14.78 3.20 11.70
C ARG A 122 -15.71 1.99 11.90
N ARG A 123 -15.27 0.98 12.68
CA ARG A 123 -16.07 -0.21 13.01
C ARG A 123 -16.77 -0.14 14.37
N ARG A 124 -16.54 0.90 15.17
CA ARG A 124 -17.04 1.00 16.55
C ARG A 124 -18.57 1.12 16.62
N ASN A 125 -19.21 1.63 15.56
CA ASN A 125 -20.65 1.68 15.43
C ASN A 125 -21.11 1.12 14.07
N LEU A 126 -20.72 -0.13 13.79
CA LEU A 126 -21.18 -0.89 12.62
C LEU A 126 -22.71 -0.83 12.42
N PRO A 127 -23.56 -0.94 13.47
CA PRO A 127 -25.00 -0.78 13.32
C PRO A 127 -25.40 0.60 12.77
N TYR A 128 -24.86 1.67 13.34
CA TYR A 128 -25.10 3.03 12.84
C TYR A 128 -24.59 3.23 11.42
N PHE A 129 -23.39 2.74 11.09
CA PHE A 129 -22.85 2.84 9.74
C PHE A 129 -23.72 2.09 8.72
N ARG A 130 -24.17 0.87 9.06
CA ARG A 130 -25.10 0.10 8.22
C ARG A 130 -26.44 0.83 8.05
N TRP A 131 -26.97 1.41 9.13
CA TRP A 131 -28.20 2.21 9.07
C TRP A 131 -28.03 3.45 8.18
N LEU A 132 -26.95 4.21 8.37
CA LEU A 132 -26.65 5.41 7.60
C LEU A 132 -26.46 5.06 6.12
N TYR A 133 -25.67 4.03 5.83
CA TYR A 133 -25.44 3.56 4.46
C TYR A 133 -26.74 3.14 3.78
N ARG A 134 -27.60 2.35 4.44
CA ARG A 134 -28.93 1.99 3.92
C ARG A 134 -29.79 3.22 3.66
N ARG A 135 -29.80 4.18 4.58
CA ARG A 135 -30.57 5.43 4.46
C ARG A 135 -30.08 6.29 3.29
N LEU A 136 -28.77 6.46 3.16
CA LEU A 136 -28.16 7.21 2.05
C LEU A 136 -28.44 6.51 0.73
N ARG A 137 -28.29 5.19 0.66
CA ARG A 137 -28.60 4.38 -0.53
C ARG A 137 -30.06 4.57 -0.95
N GLN A 138 -30.99 4.47 0.00
CA GLN A 138 -32.39 4.69 -0.30
C GLN A 138 -32.67 6.12 -0.78
N LYS A 139 -32.03 7.13 -0.18
CA LYS A 139 -32.24 8.55 -0.52
C LYS A 139 -31.64 8.94 -1.87
N TYR A 140 -30.44 8.46 -2.21
CA TYR A 140 -29.65 8.97 -3.34
C TYR A 140 -29.56 8.02 -4.53
N THR A 141 -29.82 6.72 -4.34
CA THR A 141 -29.75 5.73 -5.44
C THR A 141 -31.07 4.97 -5.61
N ALA A 142 -32.15 5.40 -4.93
CA ALA A 142 -33.42 4.68 -4.87
C ALA A 142 -33.26 3.20 -4.46
N GLY A 143 -32.22 2.88 -3.68
CA GLY A 143 -31.91 1.51 -3.30
C GLY A 143 -30.99 0.75 -4.25
N GLN A 144 -30.48 1.34 -5.34
CA GLN A 144 -29.42 0.74 -6.16
C GLN A 144 -28.05 0.85 -5.47
N GLY A 145 -27.03 0.13 -5.95
CA GLY A 145 -25.67 0.26 -5.40
C GLY A 145 -25.13 1.68 -5.57
N PHE A 146 -24.26 2.13 -4.67
CA PHE A 146 -23.38 3.25 -5.00
C PHE A 146 -22.34 2.72 -5.98
N LEU A 147 -22.24 3.36 -7.16
CA LEU A 147 -21.18 3.10 -8.13
C LEU A 147 -19.81 3.45 -7.53
#